data_AF-A0A257LJF2-F1
#
_entry.id   AF-A0A257LJF2-F1
#
_cell.length_a   1.000
_cell.length_b   1.000
_cell.length_c   1.000
_cell.angle_alpha   90.00
_cell.angle_beta   90.00
_cell.angle_gamma   90.00
#
_symmetry.space_group_name_H-M   'P 1'
#
loop_
_entity.id
_entity.type
_entity.pdbx_description
1 polymer ?
#
loop_
_entity_poly.entity_id
_entity_poly.type
_entity_poly.pdbx_seq_one_letter_code
_entity_poly.pdbx_strand_id
1 'polypeptide(L)'
;MKLRPLFVTLAALFAGSALRADEGMWLYSAPPRAQIKAKYGFDLTEAWLAHVRLSSVRFNSGGSASFVSGDGLVITNHHVGADSLQKMGSKDKNYLRDGFYAKSAAEEIKCNDLEVNVLQSIEDVTARINAAVPATLTGSDAALARRKIIAE
;
A
#
# COMPACT_ATOMS: atom_id res chain seq x y z
N MET A 1 -29.77 -35.10 -37.10
CA MET A 1 -29.37 -33.67 -37.11
C MET A 1 -30.07 -32.89 -35.98
N LYS A 2 -29.68 -33.07 -34.70
CA LYS A 2 -30.24 -32.30 -33.55
C LYS A 2 -29.27 -32.09 -32.36
N LEU A 3 -27.95 -32.35 -32.50
CA LEU A 3 -26.99 -32.13 -31.40
C LEU A 3 -26.40 -30.70 -31.32
N ARG A 4 -26.50 -29.92 -32.41
CA ARG A 4 -26.02 -28.51 -32.44
C ARG A 4 -26.73 -27.55 -31.47
N PRO A 5 -28.06 -27.59 -31.25
CA PRO A 5 -28.70 -26.65 -30.32
C PRO A 5 -28.36 -26.98 -28.85
N LEU A 6 -28.12 -28.26 -28.51
CA LEU A 6 -27.82 -28.67 -27.14
C LEU A 6 -26.45 -28.17 -26.66
N PHE A 7 -25.45 -28.16 -27.55
CA PHE A 7 -24.11 -27.65 -27.24
C PHE A 7 -24.08 -26.13 -27.04
N VAL A 8 -24.91 -25.37 -27.78
CA VAL A 8 -25.00 -23.91 -27.64
C VAL A 8 -25.67 -23.52 -26.32
N THR A 9 -26.71 -24.26 -25.90
CA THR A 9 -27.39 -24.02 -24.63
C THR A 9 -26.49 -24.34 -23.41
N LEU A 10 -25.66 -25.38 -23.50
CA LEU A 10 -24.74 -25.76 -22.42
C LEU A 10 -23.57 -24.76 -22.26
N ALA A 11 -23.08 -24.19 -23.36
CA ALA A 11 -22.06 -23.15 -23.32
C ALA A 11 -22.58 -21.82 -22.73
N ALA A 12 -23.84 -21.48 -22.97
CA ALA A 12 -24.48 -20.28 -22.38
C ALA A 12 -24.68 -20.40 -20.86
N LEU A 13 -24.88 -21.62 -20.33
CA LEU A 13 -24.99 -21.87 -18.89
C LEU A 13 -23.65 -21.72 -18.15
N PHE A 14 -22.52 -21.91 -18.82
CA PHE A 14 -21.18 -21.73 -18.24
C PHE A 14 -20.65 -20.29 -18.32
N ALA A 15 -21.25 -19.41 -19.13
CA ALA A 15 -20.85 -18.00 -19.24
C ALA A 15 -21.34 -17.13 -18.07
N GLY A 16 -22.19 -17.68 -17.18
CA GLY A 16 -22.84 -16.96 -16.09
C GLY A 16 -22.14 -17.02 -14.73
N SER A 17 -21.02 -17.72 -14.58
CA SER A 17 -20.19 -17.58 -13.38
C SER A 17 -19.58 -16.19 -13.40
N ALA A 18 -20.28 -15.24 -12.77
CA ALA A 18 -19.78 -13.90 -12.51
C ALA A 18 -18.39 -14.04 -11.88
N LEU A 19 -17.37 -13.60 -12.61
CA LEU A 19 -16.03 -13.42 -12.09
C LEU A 19 -16.15 -12.45 -10.90
N ARG A 20 -16.22 -12.99 -9.69
CA ARG A 20 -16.12 -12.20 -8.47
C ARG A 20 -14.64 -12.12 -8.15
N ALA A 21 -14.03 -11.00 -8.50
CA ALA A 21 -12.80 -10.61 -7.82
C ALA A 21 -13.13 -10.46 -6.33
N ASP A 22 -12.30 -11.06 -5.47
CA ASP A 22 -12.40 -10.82 -4.03
C ASP A 22 -12.18 -9.33 -3.71
N GLU A 23 -12.65 -8.89 -2.54
CA GLU A 23 -12.60 -7.49 -2.12
C GLU A 23 -11.16 -6.94 -2.06
N GLY A 24 -10.99 -5.75 -2.66
CA GLY A 24 -9.70 -5.26 -3.14
C GLY A 24 -8.91 -4.31 -2.22
N MET A 25 -7.80 -3.82 -2.77
CA MET A 25 -6.94 -2.78 -2.19
C MET A 25 -7.41 -1.41 -2.65
N TRP A 26 -7.93 -0.59 -1.73
CA TRP A 26 -8.56 0.68 -2.05
C TRP A 26 -7.68 1.86 -1.64
N LEU A 27 -7.75 2.95 -2.40
CA LEU A 27 -7.06 4.20 -2.05
C LEU A 27 -7.77 4.87 -0.86
N TYR A 28 -7.00 5.54 0.00
CA TYR A 28 -7.58 6.43 1.02
C TYR A 28 -8.46 7.54 0.43
N SER A 29 -8.15 7.99 -0.79
CA SER A 29 -8.90 9.00 -1.53
C SER A 29 -10.16 8.47 -2.23
N ALA A 30 -10.27 7.14 -2.41
CA ALA A 30 -11.42 6.50 -3.05
C ALA A 30 -11.83 5.20 -2.33
N PRO A 31 -12.19 5.28 -1.02
CA PRO A 31 -12.53 4.10 -0.25
C PRO A 31 -13.95 3.62 -0.59
N PRO A 32 -14.23 2.31 -0.48
CA PRO A 32 -15.51 1.70 -0.83
C PRO A 32 -16.54 1.89 0.30
N ARG A 33 -16.90 3.14 0.60
CA ARG A 33 -17.71 3.49 1.78
C ARG A 33 -19.06 2.81 1.82
N ALA A 34 -19.77 2.80 0.69
CA ALA A 34 -21.08 2.19 0.59
C ALA A 34 -21.02 0.68 0.83
N GLN A 35 -20.01 0.00 0.27
CA GLN A 35 -19.81 -1.42 0.42
C GLN A 35 -19.47 -1.79 1.87
N ILE A 36 -18.53 -1.05 2.50
CA ILE A 36 -18.11 -1.29 3.89
C ILE A 36 -19.27 -1.03 4.86
N LYS A 37 -20.04 0.04 4.66
CA LYS A 37 -21.21 0.34 5.48
C LYS A 37 -22.30 -0.72 5.35
N ALA A 38 -22.60 -1.16 4.12
CA ALA A 38 -23.60 -2.19 3.88
C ALA A 38 -23.21 -3.55 4.46
N LYS A 39 -21.92 -3.93 4.36
CA LYS A 39 -21.43 -5.24 4.79
C LYS A 39 -21.14 -5.33 6.28
N TYR A 40 -20.55 -4.28 6.86
CA TYR A 40 -20.03 -4.28 8.22
C TYR A 40 -20.73 -3.31 9.16
N GLY A 41 -21.65 -2.47 8.66
CA GLY A 41 -22.29 -1.42 9.46
C GLY A 41 -21.34 -0.29 9.89
N PHE A 42 -20.13 -0.24 9.33
CA PHE A 42 -19.08 0.71 9.72
C PHE A 42 -19.03 1.90 8.77
N ASP A 43 -19.00 3.11 9.32
CA ASP A 43 -18.90 4.35 8.54
C ASP A 43 -17.45 4.82 8.43
N LEU A 44 -16.92 4.79 7.21
CA LEU A 44 -15.59 5.31 6.89
C LEU A 44 -15.63 6.83 6.76
N THR A 45 -15.77 7.52 7.89
CA THR A 45 -15.77 8.99 7.95
C THR A 45 -14.43 9.58 7.49
N GLU A 46 -14.44 10.85 7.05
CA GLU A 46 -13.19 11.55 6.69
C GLU A 46 -12.20 11.59 7.86
N ALA A 47 -12.68 11.88 9.07
CA ALA A 47 -11.84 11.96 10.25
C ALA A 47 -11.17 10.61 10.55
N TRP A 48 -11.92 9.51 10.41
CA TRP A 48 -11.37 8.17 10.58
C TRP A 48 -10.32 7.84 9.51
N LEU A 49 -10.59 8.12 8.24
CA LEU A 49 -9.64 7.90 7.15
C LEU A 49 -8.37 8.74 7.31
N ALA A 50 -8.51 10.00 7.74
CA ALA A 50 -7.38 10.87 8.04
C ALA A 50 -6.54 10.31 9.19
N HIS A 51 -7.19 9.84 10.26
CA HIS A 51 -6.51 9.23 11.40
C HIS A 51 -5.74 7.96 11.00
N VAL A 52 -6.37 7.04 10.26
CA VAL A 52 -5.72 5.81 9.79
C VAL A 52 -4.56 6.12 8.86
N ARG A 53 -4.73 7.06 7.91
CA ARG A 53 -3.66 7.49 6.99
C ARG A 53 -2.46 8.06 7.74
N LEU A 54 -2.68 8.95 8.70
CA LEU A 54 -1.61 9.62 9.45
C LEU A 54 -0.92 8.68 10.45
N SER A 55 -1.62 7.63 10.88
CA SER A 55 -1.07 6.61 11.77
C SER A 55 -0.34 5.48 11.02
N SER A 56 -0.55 5.36 9.71
CA SER A 56 0.07 4.33 8.86
C SER A 56 1.36 4.85 8.23
N VAL A 57 2.43 4.06 8.30
CA VAL A 57 3.74 4.46 7.77
C VAL A 57 4.38 3.37 6.93
N ARG A 58 5.27 3.78 6.02
CA ARG A 58 6.04 2.88 5.14
C ARG A 58 7.51 2.95 5.48
N PHE A 59 8.13 1.79 5.66
CA PHE A 59 9.58 1.67 5.81
C PHE A 59 10.22 1.70 4.42
N ASN A 60 11.29 2.47 4.24
CA ASN A 60 12.00 2.58 2.95
C ASN A 60 12.62 1.24 2.50
N SER A 61 12.98 0.37 3.44
CA SER A 61 13.43 -1.02 3.20
C SER A 61 12.31 -1.96 2.71
N GLY A 62 11.07 -1.48 2.64
CA GLY A 62 9.88 -2.28 2.36
C GLY A 62 9.17 -2.70 3.65
N GLY A 63 7.86 -2.86 3.58
CA GLY A 63 7.01 -3.18 4.72
C GLY A 63 6.14 -2.02 5.20
N SER A 64 5.04 -2.39 5.85
CA SER A 64 4.09 -1.47 6.47
C SER A 64 4.29 -1.46 7.98
N ALA A 65 3.94 -0.34 8.60
CA ALA A 65 4.03 -0.14 10.03
C ALA A 65 2.98 0.88 10.50
N SER A 66 2.83 1.05 11.80
CA SER A 66 1.95 2.07 12.36
C SER A 66 2.53 2.73 13.59
N PHE A 67 2.22 4.02 13.78
CA PHE A 67 2.40 4.67 15.07
C PHE A 67 1.43 4.05 16.08
N VAL A 68 1.93 3.78 17.28
CA VAL A 68 1.16 3.21 18.40
C VAL A 68 1.27 4.05 19.67
N SER A 69 1.90 5.22 19.59
CA SER A 69 1.97 6.21 20.68
C SER A 69 2.02 7.64 20.13
N GLY A 70 1.70 8.62 20.97
CA GLY A 70 1.83 10.04 20.65
C GLY A 70 3.28 10.52 20.57
N ASP A 71 4.23 9.77 21.13
CA ASP A 71 5.66 10.13 21.19
C ASP A 71 6.49 9.49 20.07
N GLY A 72 5.82 8.84 19.10
CA GLY A 72 6.47 8.34 17.88
C GLY A 72 6.88 6.86 17.91
N LEU A 73 6.48 6.07 18.91
CA LEU A 73 6.67 4.61 18.88
C LEU A 73 5.97 3.99 17.66
N VAL A 74 6.72 3.21 16.88
CA VAL A 74 6.25 2.53 15.67
C VAL A 74 6.31 1.02 15.85
N ILE A 75 5.26 0.32 15.40
CA ILE A 75 5.23 -1.15 15.36
C ILE A 75 5.27 -1.66 13.91
N THR A 76 6.03 -2.73 13.69
CA THR A 76 6.07 -3.48 12.43
C THR A 76 6.40 -4.96 12.71
N ASN A 77 6.44 -5.77 11.66
CA ASN A 77 6.82 -7.17 11.76
C ASN A 77 8.33 -7.33 11.97
N HIS A 78 8.73 -8.39 12.69
CA HIS A 78 10.14 -8.69 12.92
C HIS A 78 10.97 -8.77 11.63
N HIS A 79 10.44 -9.39 10.56
CA HIS A 79 11.16 -9.51 9.29
C HIS A 79 11.39 -8.16 8.58
N VAL A 80 10.57 -7.15 8.86
CA VAL A 80 10.75 -5.79 8.32
C VAL A 80 11.93 -5.10 9.03
N GLY A 81 12.06 -5.31 10.35
CA GLY A 81 13.16 -4.79 11.16
C GLY A 81 14.43 -5.64 11.17
N ALA A 82 14.40 -6.86 10.59
CA ALA A 82 15.49 -7.83 10.71
C ALA A 82 16.83 -7.32 10.15
N ASP A 83 16.81 -6.61 9.03
CA ASP A 83 18.00 -6.01 8.43
C ASP A 83 18.63 -4.95 9.35
N SER A 84 17.81 -4.11 9.99
CA SER A 84 18.28 -3.14 10.98
C SER A 84 18.86 -3.84 12.22
N LEU A 85 18.19 -4.88 12.73
CA LEU A 85 18.70 -5.68 13.87
C LEU A 85 20.07 -6.30 13.55
N GLN A 86 20.25 -6.81 12.33
CA GLN A 86 21.52 -7.37 11.88
C GLN A 86 22.61 -6.30 11.79
N LYS A 87 22.30 -5.12 11.22
CA LYS A 87 23.25 -4.01 11.06
C LYS A 87 23.68 -3.37 12.39
N MET A 88 22.77 -3.32 13.36
CA MET A 88 23.07 -2.79 14.69
C MET A 88 23.85 -3.77 15.58
N GLY A 89 23.85 -5.06 15.22
CA GLY A 89 24.60 -6.08 15.93
C GLY A 89 26.12 -5.93 15.79
N SER A 90 26.84 -6.73 16.55
CA SER A 90 28.30 -6.88 16.46
C SER A 90 28.68 -8.36 16.52
N LYS A 91 29.98 -8.68 16.46
CA LYS A 91 30.47 -10.05 16.67
C LYS A 91 30.02 -10.63 18.02
N ASP A 92 29.95 -9.78 19.04
CA ASP A 92 29.62 -10.18 20.42
C ASP A 92 28.12 -10.01 20.74
N LYS A 93 27.36 -9.31 19.91
CA LYS A 93 25.93 -9.01 20.12
C LYS A 93 25.10 -9.32 18.89
N ASN A 94 24.34 -10.40 18.93
CA ASN A 94 23.47 -10.80 17.83
C ASN A 94 22.00 -10.48 18.15
N TYR A 95 21.57 -9.26 17.87
CA TYR A 95 20.18 -8.83 18.13
C TYR A 95 19.13 -9.55 17.29
N LEU A 96 19.51 -10.10 16.13
CA LEU A 96 18.59 -10.89 15.31
C LEU A 96 18.27 -12.25 15.96
N ARG A 97 19.22 -12.85 16.67
CA ARG A 97 19.05 -14.11 17.41
C ARG A 97 18.48 -13.89 18.81
N ASP A 98 19.07 -12.96 19.56
CA ASP A 98 18.83 -12.80 20.99
C ASP A 98 17.71 -11.80 21.31
N GLY A 99 17.27 -11.03 20.31
CA GLY A 99 16.37 -9.90 20.48
C GLY A 99 17.08 -8.64 21.00
N PHE A 100 16.33 -7.55 21.06
CA PHE A 100 16.78 -6.27 21.58
C PHE A 100 15.64 -5.61 22.36
N TYR A 101 15.96 -4.99 23.49
CA TYR A 101 15.01 -4.25 24.31
C TYR A 101 15.72 -3.04 24.93
N ALA A 102 15.23 -1.84 24.62
CA ALA A 102 15.64 -0.59 25.24
C ALA A 102 14.69 -0.28 26.40
N LYS A 103 15.20 -0.10 27.63
CA LYS A 103 14.35 0.22 28.80
C LYS A 103 13.92 1.68 28.83
N SER A 104 14.61 2.52 28.08
CA SER A 104 14.36 3.96 27.96
C SER A 104 14.67 4.43 26.53
N ALA A 105 14.10 5.56 26.12
CA ALA A 105 14.37 6.15 24.81
C ALA A 105 15.86 6.46 24.58
N ALA A 106 16.62 6.72 25.65
CA ALA A 106 18.07 6.95 25.58
C ALA A 106 18.87 5.68 25.26
N GLU A 107 18.28 4.50 25.45
CA GLU A 107 18.89 3.21 25.11
C GLU A 107 18.55 2.73 23.69
N GLU A 108 17.66 3.45 22.98
CA GLU A 108 17.32 3.12 21.59
C GLU A 108 18.53 3.32 20.66
N ILE A 109 18.78 2.35 19.80
CA ILE A 109 19.90 2.37 18.86
C ILE A 109 19.42 2.96 17.53
N LYS A 110 20.15 3.95 17.02
CA LYS A 110 19.85 4.58 15.74
C LYS A 110 20.09 3.61 14.58
N CYS A 111 19.06 3.41 13.76
CA CYS A 111 19.14 2.73 12.47
C CYS A 111 19.51 3.74 11.38
N ASN A 112 20.78 3.78 10.95
CA ASN A 112 21.32 4.89 10.15
C ASN A 112 20.78 5.00 8.71
N ASP A 113 20.24 3.93 8.14
CA ASP A 113 19.73 3.86 6.77
C ASP A 113 18.23 3.56 6.70
N LEU A 114 17.56 3.55 7.85
CA LEU A 114 16.13 3.33 7.93
C LEU A 114 15.37 4.66 7.93
N GLU A 115 14.38 4.76 7.05
CA GLU A 115 13.48 5.90 6.97
C GLU A 115 12.03 5.43 7.11
N VAL A 116 11.26 6.22 7.87
CA VAL A 116 9.83 6.03 8.05
C VAL A 116 9.09 7.13 7.32
N ASN A 117 8.29 6.75 6.33
CA ASN A 117 7.55 7.69 5.47
C ASN A 117 6.09 7.76 5.91
N VAL A 118 5.61 8.99 6.15
CA VAL A 118 4.21 9.27 6.51
C VAL A 118 3.51 9.93 5.32
N LEU A 119 2.40 9.37 4.86
CA LEU A 119 1.62 9.94 3.76
C LEU A 119 0.84 11.17 4.24
N GLN A 120 1.32 12.37 3.90
CA GLN A 120 0.72 13.64 4.34
C GLN A 120 -0.52 14.07 3.55
N SER A 121 -0.52 13.84 2.23
CA SER A 121 -1.64 14.20 1.34
C SER A 121 -1.66 13.33 0.09
N ILE A 122 -2.79 13.33 -0.60
CA ILE A 122 -3.00 12.70 -1.91
C ILE A 122 -3.68 13.73 -2.79
N GLU A 123 -3.19 13.93 -4.00
CA GLU A 123 -3.75 14.83 -4.99
C GLU A 123 -3.97 14.07 -6.30
N ASP A 124 -5.15 14.25 -6.91
CA ASP A 124 -5.40 13.75 -8.27
C ASP A 124 -4.86 14.76 -9.29
N VAL A 125 -3.76 14.38 -9.93
CA VAL A 125 -3.08 15.18 -10.97
C VAL A 125 -3.29 14.62 -12.37
N THR A 126 -4.27 13.73 -12.56
CA THR A 126 -4.52 13.03 -13.84
C THR A 126 -4.70 14.00 -15.00
N ALA A 127 -5.45 15.08 -14.81
CA ALA A 127 -5.66 16.09 -15.84
C ALA A 127 -4.35 16.79 -16.24
N ARG A 128 -3.50 17.13 -15.26
CA ARG A 128 -2.19 17.77 -15.48
C ARG A 128 -1.27 16.87 -16.30
N ILE A 129 -1.21 15.59 -15.94
CA ILE A 129 -0.38 14.60 -16.65
C ILE A 129 -0.90 14.40 -18.07
N ASN A 130 -2.21 14.24 -18.28
CA ASN A 130 -2.79 14.01 -19.60
C ASN A 130 -2.61 15.22 -20.54
N ALA A 131 -2.66 16.45 -20.01
CA ALA A 131 -2.42 17.65 -20.80
C ALA A 131 -0.97 17.73 -21.34
N ALA A 132 0.00 17.18 -20.61
CA ALA A 132 1.41 17.15 -21.00
C ALA A 132 1.78 16.01 -21.96
N VAL A 133 0.85 15.09 -22.24
CA VAL A 133 1.08 13.90 -23.06
C VAL A 133 0.13 13.92 -24.25
N PRO A 134 0.55 14.46 -25.41
CA PRO A 134 -0.28 14.47 -26.61
C PRO A 134 -0.74 13.06 -26.99
N ALA A 135 -2.02 12.91 -27.35
CA ALA A 135 -2.62 11.63 -27.74
C ALA A 135 -1.96 11.00 -28.98
N THR A 136 -1.20 11.78 -29.75
CA THR A 136 -0.42 11.30 -30.90
C THR A 136 0.87 10.59 -30.51
N LEU A 137 1.38 10.81 -29.29
CA LEU A 137 2.55 10.09 -28.79
C LEU A 137 2.15 8.69 -28.35
N THR A 138 2.97 7.70 -28.70
CA THR A 138 2.77 6.30 -28.30
C THR A 138 4.08 5.71 -27.79
N GLY A 139 4.00 4.53 -27.17
CA GLY A 139 5.18 3.78 -26.74
C GLY A 139 6.15 4.59 -25.86
N SER A 140 7.43 4.60 -26.25
CA SER A 140 8.52 5.26 -25.52
C SER A 140 8.34 6.77 -25.40
N ASP A 141 7.81 7.42 -26.43
CA ASP A 141 7.74 8.88 -26.49
C ASP A 141 6.68 9.40 -25.52
N ALA A 142 5.54 8.70 -25.44
CA ALA A 142 4.52 8.98 -24.42
C ALA A 142 5.02 8.70 -22.99
N ALA A 143 5.90 7.71 -22.80
CA ALA A 143 6.51 7.43 -21.50
C ALA A 143 7.55 8.50 -21.10
N LEU A 144 8.34 9.00 -22.07
CA LEU A 144 9.28 10.11 -21.86
C LEU A 144 8.56 11.40 -21.49
N ALA A 145 7.49 11.75 -22.23
CA ALA A 145 6.66 12.92 -21.91
C ALA A 145 6.08 12.85 -20.49
N ARG A 146 5.55 11.69 -20.08
CA ARG A 146 5.06 11.45 -18.71
C ARG A 146 6.16 11.63 -17.65
N ARG A 147 7.35 11.07 -17.87
CA ARG A 147 8.46 11.22 -16.92
C ARG A 147 8.90 12.67 -16.77
N LYS A 148 8.87 13.44 -17.86
CA LYS A 148 9.24 14.86 -17.83
C LYS A 148 8.31 15.65 -16.91
N ILE A 149 6.99 15.55 -17.10
CA ILE A 149 6.03 16.29 -16.27
C ILE A 149 5.96 15.79 -14.81
N ILE A 150 6.37 14.55 -14.53
CA ILE A 150 6.48 14.03 -13.16
C ILE A 150 7.69 14.61 -12.41
N ALA A 151 8.74 15.02 -13.14
CA ALA A 151 9.97 15.55 -12.56
C ALA A 151 9.95 17.07 -12.35
N GLU A 152 8.93 17.76 -12.86
CA GLU A 152 8.66 19.19 -12.63
C GLU A 152 7.95 19.40 -11.28
#